data_AF-A0A075HLT0-F1
#
_entry.id   AF-A0A075HLT0-F1
#
_cell.length_a   1.000
_cell.length_b   1.000
_cell.length_c   1.000
_cell.angle_alpha   90.00
_cell.angle_beta   90.00
_cell.angle_gamma   90.00
#
_symmetry.space_group_name_H-M   'P 1'
#
loop_
_entity.id
_entity.type
_entity.pdbx_description
1 polymer ?
#
loop_
_entity_poly.entity_id
_entity_poly.type
_entity_poly.pdbx_seq_one_letter_code
_entity_poly.pdbx_strand_id
1 'polypeptide(L)'
;MSRILKKILGSLLTAKESDELISAFDQVGNIIIVKIPDSLLPKKKLIGETLLEQVKSAKSVFYQSSSVEGEFRTRDLEIIAGDDKTETEYKESGCRFIVDVRKAFFSPRLSSERMRISELVNDGEVIVNMFGGIGMFSIIAAKKKKCTVYNIDINPDAAKFCQKNIAINKLAGNVISIHGDVSDVIRNELESKSDRTLMLLPEKSDEFLNLAILTAKNNGIIHYYSHIHADKKLDAAKLSEQHYLEVAPVKSTILGSKIVRPVGPRFYQTVVDIKIEQQG
;
A
#
# COMPACT_ATOMS: atom_id res chain seq x y z
N MET A 1 -10.90 -12.13 8.37
CA MET A 1 -11.07 -11.44 9.68
C MET A 1 -12.39 -10.67 9.83
N SER A 2 -13.22 -10.47 8.80
CA SER A 2 -14.41 -9.58 8.84
C SER A 2 -15.58 -9.99 9.75
N ARG A 3 -15.49 -11.07 10.53
CA ARG A 3 -16.54 -11.44 11.51
C ARG A 3 -16.05 -11.44 12.95
N ILE A 4 -14.74 -11.25 13.16
CA ILE A 4 -14.16 -11.39 14.50
C ILE A 4 -14.64 -10.25 15.41
N LEU A 5 -14.73 -9.03 14.89
CA LEU A 5 -15.19 -7.88 15.70
C LEU A 5 -16.66 -7.98 16.08
N LYS A 6 -17.55 -8.36 15.14
CA LYS A 6 -18.97 -8.63 15.44
C LYS A 6 -19.13 -9.75 16.47
N LYS A 7 -18.30 -10.80 16.41
CA LYS A 7 -18.31 -11.88 17.40
C LYS A 7 -17.81 -11.41 18.77
N ILE A 8 -16.72 -10.63 18.79
CA ILE A 8 -16.12 -10.08 20.00
C ILE A 8 -17.09 -9.12 20.72
N LEU A 9 -17.79 -8.28 19.97
CA LEU A 9 -18.68 -7.26 20.52
C LEU A 9 -20.15 -7.71 20.60
N GLY A 10 -20.46 -8.95 20.23
CA GLY A 10 -21.85 -9.41 20.04
C GLY A 10 -22.71 -9.36 21.30
N SER A 11 -22.11 -9.49 22.49
CA SER A 11 -22.81 -9.35 23.78
C SER A 11 -22.87 -7.90 24.30
N LEU A 12 -22.17 -6.96 23.65
CA LEU A 12 -22.01 -5.56 24.08
C LEU A 12 -22.79 -4.58 23.20
N LEU A 13 -23.25 -5.03 22.03
CA LEU A 13 -23.99 -4.25 21.06
C LEU A 13 -25.41 -4.80 20.91
N THR A 14 -26.38 -3.89 20.75
CA THR A 14 -27.73 -4.23 20.30
C THR A 14 -27.69 -4.77 18.87
N ALA A 15 -28.77 -5.41 18.41
CA ALA A 15 -28.87 -5.91 17.04
C ALA A 15 -28.62 -4.81 16.00
N LYS A 16 -29.23 -3.63 16.20
CA LYS A 16 -29.05 -2.45 15.32
C LYS A 16 -27.58 -1.98 15.28
N GLU A 17 -26.95 -1.85 16.44
CA GLU A 17 -25.54 -1.45 16.53
C GLU A 17 -24.59 -2.49 15.91
N SER A 18 -24.90 -3.77 16.08
CA SER A 18 -24.14 -4.86 15.48
C SER A 18 -24.24 -4.85 13.95
N ASP A 19 -25.39 -4.46 13.39
CA ASP A 19 -25.57 -4.31 11.96
C ASP A 19 -24.76 -3.15 11.38
N GLU A 20 -24.74 -2.01 12.10
CA GLU A 20 -23.98 -0.80 11.72
C GLU A 20 -22.46 -0.95 11.89
N LEU A 21 -22.01 -1.87 12.75
CA LEU A 21 -20.59 -2.07 13.04
C LEU A 21 -19.76 -2.43 11.80
N ILE A 22 -18.73 -1.62 11.54
CA ILE A 22 -17.66 -1.95 10.59
C ILE A 22 -16.80 -3.06 11.20
N SER A 23 -17.05 -4.29 10.77
CA SER A 23 -16.50 -5.48 11.41
C SER A 23 -15.02 -5.78 11.08
N ALA A 24 -14.44 -5.04 10.14
CA ALA A 24 -13.06 -5.19 9.72
C ALA A 24 -12.18 -4.13 10.40
N PHE A 25 -11.06 -4.57 10.96
CA PHE A 25 -9.98 -3.72 11.43
C PHE A 25 -8.66 -4.15 10.80
N ASP A 26 -7.68 -3.25 10.80
CA ASP A 26 -6.32 -3.56 10.39
C ASP A 26 -5.47 -3.77 11.65
N GLN A 27 -4.70 -4.85 11.66
CA GLN A 27 -3.68 -5.08 12.69
C GLN A 27 -2.30 -4.89 12.07
N VAL A 28 -1.52 -3.98 12.63
CA VAL A 28 -0.15 -3.65 12.25
C VAL A 28 0.74 -4.00 13.43
N GLY A 29 1.40 -5.16 13.39
CA GLY A 29 2.19 -5.63 14.52
C GLY A 29 1.33 -5.78 15.78
N ASN A 30 1.65 -5.02 16.82
CA ASN A 30 0.88 -4.97 18.06
C ASN A 30 -0.14 -3.83 18.13
N ILE A 31 -0.38 -3.11 17.03
CA ILE A 31 -1.33 -2.01 16.94
C ILE A 31 -2.58 -2.46 16.17
N ILE A 32 -3.76 -2.17 16.69
CA ILE A 32 -5.03 -2.30 15.97
C ILE A 32 -5.51 -0.92 15.55
N ILE A 33 -5.97 -0.79 14.31
CA ILE A 33 -6.63 0.41 13.79
C ILE A 33 -8.05 0.04 13.38
N VAL A 34 -9.03 0.71 13.97
CA VAL A 34 -10.46 0.47 13.74
C VAL A 34 -11.16 1.69 13.16
N LYS A 35 -12.19 1.45 12.35
CA LYS A 35 -13.16 2.48 11.97
C LYS A 35 -14.42 2.25 12.77
N ILE A 36 -14.98 3.32 13.31
CA ILE A 36 -16.18 3.31 14.14
C ILE A 36 -17.18 4.27 13.49
N PRO A 37 -18.39 3.81 13.12
CA PRO A 37 -19.47 4.68 12.67
C PRO A 37 -19.86 5.70 13.73
N ASP A 38 -20.40 6.85 13.32
CA ASP A 38 -20.78 7.93 14.22
C ASP A 38 -21.76 7.48 15.32
N SER A 39 -22.71 6.60 14.98
CA SER A 39 -23.67 6.03 15.93
C SER A 39 -23.03 5.21 17.05
N LEU A 40 -21.82 4.69 16.84
CA LEU A 40 -21.06 3.86 17.79
C LEU A 40 -19.93 4.61 18.50
N LEU A 41 -19.69 5.89 18.18
CA LEU A 41 -18.66 6.70 18.84
C LEU A 41 -18.81 6.78 20.37
N PRO A 42 -20.03 6.85 20.95
CA PRO A 42 -20.19 6.79 22.42
C PRO A 42 -19.63 5.50 23.05
N LYS A 43 -19.50 4.42 22.27
CA LYS A 43 -18.96 3.12 22.70
C LYS A 43 -17.49 2.90 22.32
N LYS A 44 -16.80 3.90 21.77
CA LYS A 44 -15.43 3.73 21.25
C LYS A 44 -14.44 3.17 22.28
N LYS A 45 -14.50 3.62 23.53
CA LYS A 45 -13.63 3.12 24.61
C LYS A 45 -13.90 1.63 24.90
N LEU A 46 -15.17 1.26 25.03
CA LEU A 46 -15.59 -0.13 25.21
C LEU A 46 -15.12 -1.03 24.07
N ILE A 47 -15.25 -0.56 22.82
CA ILE A 47 -14.75 -1.27 21.63
C ILE A 47 -13.24 -1.48 21.72
N GLY A 48 -12.49 -0.44 22.09
CA GLY A 48 -11.05 -0.49 22.26
C GLY A 48 -10.59 -1.47 23.33
N GLU A 49 -11.18 -1.41 24.52
CA GLU A 49 -10.86 -2.30 25.65
C GLU A 49 -11.16 -3.76 25.29
N THR A 50 -12.32 -4.02 24.70
CA THR A 50 -12.70 -5.39 24.28
C THR A 50 -11.73 -5.94 23.22
N LEU A 51 -11.29 -5.12 22.27
CA LEU A 51 -10.30 -5.51 21.27
C LEU A 51 -8.96 -5.88 21.91
N LEU A 52 -8.50 -5.07 22.86
CA LEU A 52 -7.24 -5.31 23.57
C LEU A 52 -7.29 -6.60 24.41
N GLU A 53 -8.43 -6.88 25.04
CA GLU A 53 -8.64 -8.11 25.81
C GLU A 53 -8.65 -9.37 24.94
N GLN A 54 -9.29 -9.30 23.77
CA GLN A 54 -9.53 -10.46 22.90
C GLN A 54 -8.36 -10.73 21.94
N VAL A 55 -7.64 -9.70 21.51
CA VAL A 55 -6.49 -9.82 20.61
C VAL A 55 -5.20 -9.72 21.41
N LYS A 56 -4.74 -10.86 21.93
CA LYS A 56 -3.59 -10.92 22.86
C LYS A 56 -2.27 -10.34 22.35
N SER A 57 -2.09 -10.26 21.03
CA SER A 57 -0.91 -9.64 20.41
C SER A 57 -0.98 -8.12 20.36
N ALA A 58 -2.16 -7.52 20.57
CA ALA A 58 -2.34 -6.08 20.56
C ALA A 58 -1.90 -5.45 21.89
N LYS A 59 -1.30 -4.27 21.80
CA LYS A 59 -0.93 -3.39 22.93
C LYS A 59 -1.60 -2.02 22.85
N SER A 60 -2.08 -1.64 21.68
CA SER A 60 -2.70 -0.35 21.41
C SER A 60 -3.84 -0.52 20.42
N VAL A 61 -4.93 0.19 20.64
CA VAL A 61 -6.07 0.26 19.72
C VAL A 61 -6.35 1.71 19.39
N PHE A 62 -6.26 2.07 18.11
CA PHE A 62 -6.55 3.40 17.60
C PHE A 62 -7.85 3.40 16.81
N TYR A 63 -8.65 4.45 16.99
CA TYR A 63 -9.73 4.82 16.11
C TYR A 63 -9.20 5.72 14.99
N GLN A 64 -9.48 5.35 13.74
CA GLN A 64 -9.21 6.21 12.60
C GLN A 64 -10.33 7.25 12.46
N SER A 65 -10.03 8.49 12.85
CA SER A 65 -10.97 9.60 12.89
C SER A 65 -11.10 10.38 11.59
N SER A 66 -10.18 10.19 10.64
CA SER A 66 -10.23 10.82 9.31
C SER A 66 -9.94 9.84 8.18
N SER A 67 -10.26 10.26 6.95
CA SER A 67 -9.90 9.53 5.74
C SER A 67 -8.38 9.57 5.52
N VAL A 68 -7.89 8.71 4.63
CA VAL A 68 -6.49 8.80 4.19
C VAL A 68 -6.40 9.91 3.15
N GLU A 69 -5.67 10.97 3.46
CA GLU A 69 -5.65 12.20 2.67
C GLU A 69 -4.31 12.94 2.75
N GLY A 70 -4.24 14.08 2.07
CA GLY A 70 -3.02 14.88 1.95
C GLY A 70 -1.94 14.23 1.06
N GLU A 71 -0.88 14.99 0.84
CA GLU A 71 0.28 14.59 0.04
C GLU A 71 0.97 13.35 0.61
N PHE A 72 1.09 13.25 1.94
CA PHE A 72 1.72 12.13 2.63
C PHE A 72 0.80 10.93 2.86
N ARG A 73 -0.49 11.02 2.47
CA ARG A 73 -1.50 9.96 2.63
C ARG A 73 -1.55 9.44 4.07
N THR A 74 -1.44 10.35 5.03
CA THR A 74 -1.60 10.04 6.47
C THR A 74 -3.08 10.06 6.85
N ARG A 75 -3.36 9.68 8.10
CA ARG A 75 -4.72 9.65 8.67
C ARG A 75 -4.61 10.00 10.15
N ASP A 76 -5.66 10.60 10.70
CA ASP A 76 -5.72 10.88 12.13
C ASP A 76 -6.12 9.63 12.88
N LEU A 77 -5.35 9.35 13.93
CA LEU A 77 -5.51 8.19 14.79
C LEU A 77 -5.65 8.63 16.24
N GLU A 78 -6.82 8.43 16.81
CA GLU A 78 -7.11 8.65 18.22
C GLU A 78 -6.87 7.35 19.01
N ILE A 79 -6.09 7.40 20.09
CA ILE A 79 -5.93 6.24 20.99
C ILE A 79 -7.24 6.00 21.74
N ILE A 80 -7.77 4.78 21.68
CA ILE A 80 -9.01 4.40 22.39
C ILE A 80 -8.81 3.32 23.46
N ALA A 81 -7.69 2.58 23.42
CA ALA A 81 -7.27 1.66 24.49
C ALA A 81 -5.78 1.30 24.38
N GLY A 82 -5.13 1.04 25.52
CA GLY A 82 -3.73 0.57 25.60
C GLY A 82 -2.69 1.69 25.59
N ASP A 83 -1.46 1.37 25.19
CA ASP A 83 -0.34 2.33 25.15
C ASP A 83 -0.54 3.34 24.01
N ASP A 84 -0.32 4.64 24.22
CA ASP A 84 -0.20 5.62 23.12
C ASP A 84 1.18 5.52 22.44
N LYS A 85 1.41 4.39 21.77
CA LYS A 85 2.60 4.09 20.97
C LYS A 85 2.19 3.80 19.54
N THR A 86 2.71 4.60 18.62
CA THR A 86 2.36 4.55 17.19
C THR A 86 3.38 3.76 16.37
N GLU A 87 4.59 3.55 16.91
CA GLU A 87 5.64 2.75 16.29
C GLU A 87 5.53 1.27 16.70
N THR A 88 5.60 0.37 15.72
CA THR A 88 5.56 -1.09 15.93
C THR A 88 6.42 -1.82 14.90
N GLU A 89 6.85 -3.04 15.23
CA GLU A 89 7.38 -3.99 14.25
C GLU A 89 6.24 -4.76 13.57
N TYR A 90 6.23 -4.79 12.24
CA TYR A 90 5.36 -5.59 11.40
C TYR A 90 6.19 -6.64 10.63
N LYS A 91 5.68 -7.86 10.51
CA LYS A 91 6.37 -8.96 9.82
C LYS A 91 5.57 -9.41 8.61
N GLU A 92 6.23 -9.52 7.47
CA GLU A 92 5.61 -9.97 6.22
C GLU A 92 6.66 -10.60 5.31
N SER A 93 6.33 -11.72 4.65
CA SER A 93 7.16 -12.38 3.64
C SER A 93 8.63 -12.59 4.05
N GLY A 94 8.86 -12.93 5.33
CA GLY A 94 10.20 -13.14 5.88
C GLY A 94 11.01 -11.86 6.10
N CYS A 95 10.38 -10.69 6.05
CA CYS A 95 10.95 -9.37 6.33
C CYS A 95 10.33 -8.76 7.59
N ARG A 96 11.05 -7.83 8.21
CA ARG A 96 10.60 -7.04 9.36
C ARG A 96 10.54 -5.57 9.00
N PHE A 97 9.55 -4.85 9.49
CA PHE A 97 9.35 -3.44 9.18
C PHE A 97 8.99 -2.68 10.44
N ILE A 98 9.73 -1.64 10.75
CA ILE A 98 9.34 -0.63 11.71
C ILE A 98 8.38 0.33 11.01
N VAL A 99 7.20 0.49 11.60
CA VAL A 99 6.11 1.29 11.06
C VAL A 99 5.63 2.23 12.14
N ASP A 100 5.57 3.52 11.85
CA ASP A 100 4.75 4.46 12.63
C ASP A 100 3.43 4.70 11.92
N VAL A 101 2.33 4.25 12.53
CA VAL A 101 1.00 4.25 11.92
C VAL A 101 0.39 5.65 11.75
N ARG A 102 0.92 6.67 12.42
CA ARG A 102 0.50 8.08 12.24
C ARG A 102 1.32 8.79 11.17
N LYS A 103 2.61 8.45 11.04
CA LYS A 103 3.56 9.21 10.21
C LYS A 103 3.67 8.77 8.77
N ALA A 104 3.35 7.52 8.46
CA ALA A 104 3.47 6.99 7.09
C ALA A 104 2.28 6.13 6.70
N PHE A 105 1.88 6.20 5.43
CA PHE A 105 0.86 5.32 4.90
C PHE A 105 1.31 3.85 4.98
N PHE A 106 0.44 3.02 5.56
CA PHE A 106 0.63 1.58 5.61
C PHE A 106 -0.70 0.84 5.45
N SER A 107 -0.65 -0.30 4.75
CA SER A 107 -1.78 -1.22 4.61
C SER A 107 -1.29 -2.67 4.61
N PRO A 108 -1.72 -3.50 5.59
CA PRO A 108 -1.41 -4.94 5.58
C PRO A 108 -2.16 -5.67 4.46
N ARG A 109 -3.21 -5.06 3.89
CA ARG A 109 -4.08 -5.66 2.87
C ARG A 109 -3.43 -5.79 1.49
N LEU A 110 -2.23 -5.25 1.30
CA LEU A 110 -1.46 -5.34 0.06
C LEU A 110 -0.43 -6.46 0.06
N SER A 111 -0.41 -7.32 1.10
CA SER A 111 0.62 -8.36 1.25
C SER A 111 0.69 -9.33 0.07
N SER A 112 -0.46 -9.78 -0.45
CA SER A 112 -0.48 -10.67 -1.62
C SER A 112 0.08 -10.01 -2.88
N GLU A 113 -0.12 -8.70 -3.03
CA GLU A 113 0.38 -7.95 -4.18
C GLU A 113 1.88 -7.67 -4.07
N ARG A 114 2.38 -7.39 -2.86
CA ARG A 114 3.82 -7.29 -2.60
C ARG A 114 4.55 -8.59 -2.90
N MET A 115 3.98 -9.73 -2.46
CA MET A 115 4.53 -11.04 -2.78
C MET A 115 4.54 -11.27 -4.30
N ARG A 116 3.43 -10.99 -5.00
CA ARG A 116 3.35 -11.12 -6.47
C ARG A 116 4.44 -10.34 -7.18
N ILE A 117 4.60 -9.05 -6.86
CA ILE A 117 5.64 -8.23 -7.49
C ILE A 117 7.02 -8.81 -7.22
N SER A 118 7.30 -9.26 -5.99
CA SER A 118 8.60 -9.87 -5.67
C SER A 118 8.92 -11.15 -6.45
N GLU A 119 7.89 -11.91 -6.87
CA GLU A 119 8.04 -13.12 -7.68
C GLU A 119 8.31 -12.81 -9.15
N LEU A 120 7.81 -11.68 -9.66
CA LEU A 120 8.02 -11.22 -11.03
C LEU A 120 9.41 -10.61 -11.25
N VAL A 121 10.09 -10.19 -10.19
CA VAL A 121 11.42 -9.57 -10.26
C VAL A 121 12.50 -10.61 -10.56
N ASN A 122 13.37 -10.27 -11.52
CA ASN A 122 14.55 -11.05 -11.87
C ASN A 122 15.84 -10.47 -11.28
N ASP A 123 16.88 -11.31 -11.19
CA ASP A 123 18.21 -10.84 -10.84
C ASP A 123 18.73 -9.87 -11.91
N GLY A 124 19.42 -8.83 -11.47
CA GLY A 124 19.95 -7.76 -12.33
C GLY A 124 18.95 -6.65 -12.67
N GLU A 125 17.66 -6.79 -12.35
CA GLU A 125 16.68 -5.72 -12.62
C GLU A 125 16.98 -4.44 -11.82
N VAL A 126 16.81 -3.29 -12.49
CA VAL A 126 16.66 -1.98 -11.86
C VAL A 126 15.17 -1.67 -11.74
N ILE A 127 14.72 -1.45 -10.51
CA ILE A 127 13.32 -1.19 -10.20
C ILE A 127 13.20 0.25 -9.69
N VAL A 128 12.25 1.01 -10.23
CA VAL A 128 11.88 2.32 -9.70
C VAL A 128 10.51 2.23 -9.05
N ASN A 129 10.48 2.37 -7.74
CA ASN A 129 9.26 2.47 -6.96
C ASN A 129 8.95 3.95 -6.70
N MET A 130 8.00 4.49 -7.45
CA MET A 130 7.69 5.92 -7.52
C MET A 130 7.10 6.48 -6.22
N PHE A 131 6.41 5.64 -5.45
CA PHE A 131 5.70 6.00 -4.21
C PHE A 131 5.96 4.92 -3.15
N GLY A 132 7.22 4.81 -2.76
CA GLY A 132 7.76 3.64 -2.08
C GLY A 132 7.41 3.53 -0.60
N GLY A 133 6.96 4.60 0.04
CA GLY A 133 6.66 4.65 1.45
C GLY A 133 7.82 4.14 2.30
N ILE A 134 7.48 3.38 3.33
CA ILE A 134 8.46 2.75 4.24
C ILE A 134 9.23 1.56 3.63
N GLY A 135 9.15 1.35 2.31
CA GLY A 135 9.96 0.38 1.59
C GLY A 135 9.37 -1.02 1.45
N MET A 136 8.08 -1.24 1.74
CA MET A 136 7.50 -2.60 1.79
C MET A 136 7.66 -3.37 0.47
N PHE A 137 7.27 -2.78 -0.67
CA PHE A 137 7.45 -3.43 -1.98
C PHE A 137 8.94 -3.63 -2.30
N SER A 138 9.74 -2.60 -2.07
CA SER A 138 11.16 -2.55 -2.43
C SER A 138 11.99 -3.58 -1.67
N ILE A 139 11.81 -3.66 -0.35
CA ILE A 139 12.53 -4.58 0.54
C ILE A 139 12.12 -6.03 0.28
N ILE A 140 10.83 -6.31 0.04
CA ILE A 140 10.37 -7.67 -0.26
C ILE A 140 10.91 -8.12 -1.63
N ALA A 141 10.91 -7.25 -2.64
CA ALA A 141 11.52 -7.53 -3.95
C ALA A 141 13.02 -7.86 -3.84
N ALA A 142 13.79 -7.03 -3.12
CA ALA A 142 15.23 -7.22 -2.93
C ALA A 142 15.61 -8.30 -1.91
N LYS A 143 14.63 -8.94 -1.24
CA LYS A 143 14.90 -9.91 -0.17
C LYS A 143 15.66 -11.13 -0.68
N LYS A 144 15.26 -11.65 -1.85
CA LYS A 144 15.83 -12.88 -2.44
C LYS A 144 16.45 -12.65 -3.82
N LYS A 145 16.20 -11.50 -4.44
CA LYS A 145 16.67 -11.17 -5.79
C LYS A 145 17.82 -10.19 -5.73
N LYS A 146 18.85 -10.40 -6.55
CA LYS A 146 19.98 -9.50 -6.74
C LYS A 146 19.57 -8.36 -7.69
N CYS A 147 18.62 -7.54 -7.27
CA CYS A 147 18.14 -6.37 -8.01
C CYS A 147 18.57 -5.07 -7.32
N THR A 148 18.41 -3.93 -7.99
CA THR A 148 18.54 -2.60 -7.38
C THR A 148 17.18 -1.92 -7.40
N VAL A 149 16.71 -1.46 -6.25
CA VAL A 149 15.43 -0.74 -6.13
C VAL A 149 15.66 0.69 -5.67
N TYR A 150 15.26 1.66 -6.49
CA TYR A 150 15.14 3.06 -6.09
C TYR A 150 13.74 3.27 -5.48
N ASN A 151 13.69 3.53 -4.18
CA ASN A 151 12.46 3.72 -3.42
C ASN A 151 12.28 5.20 -3.11
N ILE A 152 11.42 5.88 -3.87
CA ILE A 152 11.21 7.32 -3.79
C ILE A 152 9.97 7.59 -2.96
N ASP A 153 10.05 8.52 -2.03
CA ASP A 153 8.87 9.03 -1.33
C ASP A 153 9.04 10.50 -0.94
N ILE A 154 7.97 11.28 -1.08
CA ILE A 154 7.94 12.70 -0.72
C ILE A 154 7.82 12.91 0.79
N ASN A 155 7.33 11.91 1.53
CA ASN A 155 7.24 11.97 2.99
C ASN A 155 8.61 11.66 3.61
N PRO A 156 9.24 12.62 4.33
CA PRO A 156 10.55 12.43 4.94
C PRO A 156 10.55 11.34 6.03
N ASP A 157 9.45 11.20 6.79
CA ASP A 157 9.32 10.13 7.77
C ASP A 157 9.27 8.76 7.09
N ALA A 158 8.53 8.63 5.98
CA ALA A 158 8.45 7.39 5.22
C ALA A 158 9.83 6.96 4.69
N ALA A 159 10.59 7.89 4.10
CA ALA A 159 11.95 7.64 3.65
C ALA A 159 12.89 7.25 4.81
N LYS A 160 12.79 7.92 5.97
CA LYS A 160 13.56 7.58 7.17
C LYS A 160 13.22 6.17 7.68
N PHE A 161 11.94 5.79 7.69
CA PHE A 161 11.53 4.43 8.04
C PHE A 161 11.99 3.41 7.00
N CYS A 162 11.98 3.75 5.71
CA CYS A 162 12.56 2.89 4.67
C CYS A 162 14.05 2.62 4.94
N GLN A 163 14.85 3.63 5.27
CA GLN A 163 16.27 3.46 5.64
C GLN A 163 16.44 2.54 6.86
N LYS A 164 15.66 2.76 7.93
CA LYS A 164 15.66 1.84 9.10
C LYS A 164 15.31 0.41 8.68
N ASN A 165 14.30 0.25 7.83
CA ASN A 165 13.81 -1.04 7.38
C ASN A 165 14.81 -1.78 6.49
N ILE A 166 15.55 -1.04 5.65
CA ILE A 166 16.67 -1.60 4.88
C ILE A 166 17.73 -2.17 5.83
N ALA A 167 18.14 -1.39 6.84
CA ALA A 167 19.20 -1.78 7.77
C ALA A 167 18.87 -3.04 8.61
N ILE A 168 17.60 -3.25 8.99
CA ILE A 168 17.21 -4.40 9.82
C ILE A 168 16.93 -5.69 9.03
N ASN A 169 16.94 -5.63 7.70
CA ASN A 169 16.72 -6.77 6.82
C ASN A 169 18.00 -7.15 6.07
N LYS A 170 18.34 -8.44 6.09
CA LYS A 170 19.38 -9.00 5.21
C LYS A 170 18.81 -9.16 3.81
N LEU A 171 19.23 -8.31 2.87
CA LEU A 171 18.79 -8.29 1.47
C LEU A 171 19.82 -8.96 0.56
N ALA A 172 19.34 -9.61 -0.50
CA ALA A 172 20.20 -10.12 -1.56
C ALA A 172 20.53 -9.02 -2.60
N GLY A 173 19.56 -8.14 -2.84
CA GLY A 173 19.70 -6.95 -3.69
C GLY A 173 19.98 -5.70 -2.86
N ASN A 174 19.94 -4.56 -3.54
CA ASN A 174 20.13 -3.24 -2.95
C ASN A 174 18.82 -2.43 -3.00
N VAL A 175 18.53 -1.69 -1.93
CA VAL A 175 17.41 -0.73 -1.91
C VAL A 175 17.97 0.62 -1.51
N ILE A 176 17.69 1.63 -2.33
CA ILE A 176 18.14 3.01 -2.15
C ILE A 176 16.90 3.83 -1.81
N SER A 177 16.79 4.30 -0.57
CA SER A 177 15.70 5.18 -0.14
C SER A 177 16.02 6.63 -0.50
N ILE A 178 15.17 7.26 -1.30
CA ILE A 178 15.29 8.65 -1.73
C ILE A 178 14.10 9.43 -1.16
N HIS A 179 14.40 10.49 -0.42
CA HIS A 179 13.41 11.49 -0.03
C HIS A 179 13.39 12.59 -1.08
N GLY A 180 12.26 12.79 -1.74
CA GLY A 180 12.11 13.83 -2.75
C GLY A 180 10.84 13.68 -3.59
N ASP A 181 10.54 14.71 -4.37
CA ASP A 181 9.49 14.62 -5.38
C ASP A 181 9.91 13.63 -6.48
N VAL A 182 8.97 12.77 -6.86
CA VAL A 182 9.25 11.72 -7.84
C VAL A 182 9.62 12.29 -9.22
N SER A 183 9.06 13.44 -9.59
CA SER A 183 9.35 14.13 -10.87
C SER A 183 10.78 14.61 -10.91
N ASP A 184 11.24 15.25 -9.83
CA ASP A 184 12.61 15.76 -9.73
C ASP A 184 13.62 14.62 -9.73
N VAL A 185 13.40 13.61 -8.89
CA VAL A 185 14.30 12.46 -8.78
C VAL A 185 14.42 11.72 -10.12
N ILE A 186 13.29 11.49 -10.81
CA ILE A 186 13.32 10.79 -12.11
C ILE A 186 14.05 11.61 -13.16
N ARG A 187 13.74 12.90 -13.32
CA ARG A 187 14.35 13.74 -14.37
C ARG A 187 15.85 13.94 -14.16
N ASN A 188 16.28 14.05 -12.90
CA ASN A 188 17.68 14.31 -12.58
C ASN A 188 18.53 13.04 -12.58
N GLU A 189 17.95 11.89 -12.18
CA GLU A 189 18.76 10.72 -11.82
C GLU A 189 18.30 9.41 -12.46
N LEU A 190 17.05 9.25 -12.89
CA LEU A 190 16.48 7.92 -13.22
C LEU A 190 15.79 7.82 -14.59
N GLU A 191 16.00 8.78 -15.48
CA GLU A 191 15.51 8.70 -16.86
C GLU A 191 16.08 7.47 -17.60
N SER A 192 15.20 6.70 -18.25
CA SER A 192 15.55 5.47 -18.99
C SER A 192 16.38 4.44 -18.21
N LYS A 193 16.22 4.36 -16.87
CA LYS A 193 16.98 3.43 -16.01
C LYS A 193 16.18 2.22 -15.53
N SER A 194 14.86 2.29 -15.52
CA SER A 194 13.99 1.30 -14.89
C SER A 194 13.67 0.14 -15.83
N ASP A 195 14.07 -1.09 -15.46
CA ASP A 195 13.56 -2.31 -16.07
C ASP A 195 12.11 -2.59 -15.62
N ARG A 196 11.75 -2.13 -14.40
CA ARG A 196 10.42 -2.29 -13.81
C ARG A 196 10.02 -1.08 -12.96
N THR A 197 8.93 -0.41 -13.32
CA THR A 197 8.40 0.76 -12.61
C THR A 197 7.12 0.42 -11.84
N LEU A 198 7.03 0.79 -10.56
CA LEU A 198 5.86 0.60 -9.71
C LEU A 198 5.14 1.92 -9.45
N MET A 199 3.86 2.03 -9.87
CA MET A 199 3.03 3.22 -9.68
C MET A 199 2.03 3.03 -8.53
N LEU A 200 2.54 2.98 -7.29
CA LEU A 200 1.75 2.65 -6.09
C LEU A 200 0.85 3.79 -5.55
N LEU A 201 0.46 4.75 -6.40
CA LEU A 201 -0.48 5.83 -6.08
C LEU A 201 -1.69 5.78 -7.03
N PRO A 202 -2.67 4.88 -6.79
CA PRO A 202 -3.74 4.59 -7.74
C PRO A 202 -4.63 5.79 -8.05
N GLU A 203 -4.80 6.72 -7.10
CA GLU A 203 -5.64 7.91 -7.28
C GLU A 203 -5.03 8.94 -8.24
N LYS A 204 -3.71 8.86 -8.50
CA LYS A 204 -2.98 9.81 -9.35
C LYS A 204 -2.20 9.13 -10.47
N SER A 205 -2.49 7.87 -10.79
CA SER A 205 -1.65 7.14 -11.73
C SER A 205 -1.66 7.74 -13.15
N ASP A 206 -2.76 8.35 -13.59
CA ASP A 206 -2.81 9.06 -14.89
C ASP A 206 -1.85 10.26 -14.92
N GLU A 207 -1.81 11.03 -13.83
CA GLU A 207 -0.95 12.21 -13.67
C GLU A 207 0.54 11.84 -13.81
N PHE A 208 0.94 10.69 -13.26
CA PHE A 208 2.33 10.25 -13.22
C PHE A 208 2.71 9.25 -14.34
N LEU A 209 1.80 8.89 -15.24
CA LEU A 209 2.06 7.89 -16.27
C LEU A 209 3.19 8.32 -17.22
N ASN A 210 3.20 9.58 -17.66
CA ASN A 210 4.29 10.11 -18.49
C ASN A 210 5.65 9.99 -17.80
N LEU A 211 5.70 10.19 -16.48
CA LEU A 211 6.93 10.09 -15.71
C LEU A 211 7.37 8.63 -15.50
N ALA A 212 6.41 7.72 -15.31
CA ALA A 212 6.67 6.28 -15.25
C ALA A 212 7.26 5.74 -16.56
N ILE A 213 6.79 6.28 -17.69
CA ILE A 213 7.33 6.00 -19.02
C ILE A 213 8.73 6.61 -19.17
N LEU A 214 8.94 7.85 -18.75
CA LEU A 214 10.24 8.53 -18.82
C LEU A 214 11.35 7.76 -18.08
N THR A 215 11.04 7.18 -16.92
CA THR A 215 12.03 6.37 -16.18
C THR A 215 12.23 4.97 -16.77
N ALA A 216 11.25 4.43 -17.50
CA ALA A 216 11.32 3.10 -18.07
C ALA A 216 12.34 3.00 -19.20
N LYS A 217 13.13 1.92 -19.20
CA LYS A 217 13.96 1.53 -20.35
C LYS A 217 13.06 1.09 -21.51
N ASN A 218 13.66 0.99 -22.69
CA ASN A 218 13.07 0.25 -23.80
C ASN A 218 12.72 -1.18 -23.35
N ASN A 219 11.50 -1.63 -23.64
CA ASN A 219 10.94 -2.91 -23.17
C ASN A 219 10.74 -3.02 -21.65
N GLY A 220 10.84 -1.90 -20.90
CA GLY A 220 10.58 -1.85 -19.47
C GLY A 220 9.13 -2.17 -19.13
N ILE A 221 8.92 -2.69 -17.92
CA ILE A 221 7.61 -3.09 -17.41
C ILE A 221 7.08 -2.00 -16.47
N ILE A 222 5.84 -1.57 -16.65
CA ILE A 222 5.15 -0.66 -15.74
C ILE A 222 4.00 -1.41 -15.06
N HIS A 223 3.93 -1.31 -13.74
CA HIS A 223 2.79 -1.77 -12.95
C HIS A 223 1.91 -0.57 -12.63
N TYR A 224 0.92 -0.34 -13.49
CA TYR A 224 -0.02 0.78 -13.40
C TYR A 224 -1.19 0.37 -12.50
N TYR A 225 -1.29 0.98 -11.32
CA TYR A 225 -2.40 0.74 -10.40
C TYR A 225 -3.45 1.81 -10.57
N SER A 226 -4.73 1.47 -10.47
CA SER A 226 -5.81 2.46 -10.51
C SER A 226 -6.96 2.05 -9.61
N HIS A 227 -7.85 3.01 -9.34
CA HIS A 227 -9.13 2.71 -8.73
C HIS A 227 -10.25 2.78 -9.78
N ILE A 228 -10.96 1.68 -9.96
CA ILE A 228 -11.98 1.52 -10.99
C ILE A 228 -13.34 1.25 -10.35
N HIS A 229 -14.35 1.99 -10.79
CA HIS A 229 -15.75 1.65 -10.52
C HIS A 229 -16.20 0.52 -11.46
N ALA A 230 -16.81 -0.53 -10.91
CA ALA A 230 -17.37 -1.61 -11.71
C ALA A 230 -18.64 -2.17 -11.06
N ASP A 231 -19.72 -2.29 -11.85
CA ASP A 231 -20.98 -2.86 -11.37
C ASP A 231 -20.84 -4.32 -10.95
N LYS A 232 -20.05 -5.09 -11.71
CA LYS A 232 -19.64 -6.45 -11.36
C LYS A 232 -18.16 -6.47 -11.08
N LYS A 233 -17.78 -7.12 -9.98
CA LYS A 233 -16.37 -7.29 -9.58
C LYS A 233 -15.50 -7.83 -10.72
N LEU A 234 -15.99 -8.84 -11.45
CA LEU A 234 -15.23 -9.52 -12.51
C LEU A 234 -14.82 -8.58 -13.67
N ASP A 235 -15.56 -7.49 -13.87
CA ASP A 235 -15.32 -6.58 -14.99
C ASP A 235 -14.23 -5.55 -14.68
N ALA A 236 -13.92 -5.33 -13.39
CA ALA A 236 -13.02 -4.26 -12.95
C ALA A 236 -11.63 -4.32 -13.60
N ALA A 237 -11.05 -5.52 -13.76
CA ALA A 237 -9.74 -5.67 -14.38
C ALA A 237 -9.76 -5.28 -15.88
N LYS A 238 -10.81 -5.67 -16.61
CA LYS A 238 -10.98 -5.30 -18.02
C LYS A 238 -11.29 -3.83 -18.23
N LEU A 239 -12.12 -3.24 -17.36
CA LEU A 239 -12.34 -1.80 -17.34
C LEU A 239 -11.03 -1.03 -17.07
N SER A 240 -10.15 -1.57 -16.21
CA SER A 240 -8.83 -0.99 -15.98
C SER A 240 -7.92 -1.05 -17.21
N GLU A 241 -7.97 -2.12 -18.01
CA GLU A 241 -7.24 -2.20 -19.28
C GLU A 241 -7.75 -1.17 -20.28
N GLN A 242 -9.07 -1.02 -20.40
CA GLN A 242 -9.70 -0.03 -21.28
C GLN A 242 -9.30 1.40 -20.90
N HIS A 243 -9.42 1.74 -19.61
CA HIS A 243 -9.00 3.04 -19.08
C HIS A 243 -7.52 3.31 -19.40
N TYR A 244 -6.64 2.33 -19.15
CA TYR A 244 -5.22 2.48 -19.48
C TYR A 244 -5.00 2.78 -20.97
N LEU A 245 -5.67 2.06 -21.88
CA LEU A 245 -5.53 2.27 -23.33
C LEU A 245 -6.02 3.65 -23.78
N GLU A 246 -7.00 4.26 -23.09
CA GLU A 246 -7.48 5.60 -23.37
C GLU A 246 -6.49 6.70 -22.96
N VAL A 247 -5.75 6.48 -21.88
CA VAL A 247 -4.80 7.47 -21.31
C VAL A 247 -3.34 7.23 -21.71
N ALA A 248 -3.01 6.04 -22.23
CA ALA A 248 -1.65 5.66 -22.58
C ALA A 248 -1.07 6.59 -23.66
N PRO A 249 0.00 7.35 -23.36
CA PRO A 249 0.55 8.31 -24.30
C PRO A 249 1.50 7.66 -25.31
N VAL A 250 1.76 6.35 -25.19
CA VAL A 250 2.76 5.61 -25.96
C VAL A 250 2.25 4.23 -26.33
N LYS A 251 2.82 3.67 -27.41
CA LYS A 251 2.57 2.29 -27.79
C LYS A 251 3.08 1.35 -26.71
N SER A 252 2.23 0.41 -26.31
CA SER A 252 2.52 -0.52 -25.24
C SER A 252 1.71 -1.80 -25.40
N THR A 253 2.22 -2.89 -24.83
CA THR A 253 1.56 -4.19 -24.79
C THR A 253 1.10 -4.47 -23.36
N ILE A 254 -0.19 -4.73 -23.16
CA ILE A 254 -0.70 -5.23 -21.88
C ILE A 254 -0.29 -6.69 -21.70
N LEU A 255 0.44 -6.99 -20.62
CA LEU A 255 0.86 -8.34 -20.25
C LEU A 255 -0.21 -9.06 -19.43
N GLY A 256 -1.00 -8.31 -18.67
CA GLY A 256 -2.12 -8.83 -17.88
C GLY A 256 -2.73 -7.75 -17.00
N SER A 257 -3.90 -8.05 -16.43
CA SER A 257 -4.57 -7.20 -15.46
C SER A 257 -5.22 -8.03 -14.36
N LYS A 258 -5.38 -7.45 -13.18
CA LYS A 258 -6.09 -8.09 -12.07
C LYS A 258 -6.66 -7.09 -11.07
N ILE A 259 -7.57 -7.60 -10.24
CA ILE A 259 -8.04 -6.91 -9.05
C ILE A 259 -7.05 -7.17 -7.92
N VAL A 260 -6.57 -6.10 -7.30
CA VAL A 260 -5.71 -6.14 -6.11
C VAL A 260 -6.56 -6.30 -4.86
N ARG A 261 -7.54 -5.42 -4.66
CA ARG A 261 -8.46 -5.45 -3.52
C ARG A 261 -9.70 -4.57 -3.76
N PRO A 262 -10.83 -4.82 -3.07
CA PRO A 262 -11.90 -3.83 -2.96
C PRO A 262 -11.45 -2.66 -2.08
N VAL A 263 -11.84 -1.45 -2.46
CA VAL A 263 -11.57 -0.21 -1.70
C VAL A 263 -12.84 0.55 -1.30
N GLY A 264 -13.97 0.21 -1.91
CA GLY A 264 -15.29 0.71 -1.55
C GLY A 264 -16.41 -0.10 -2.21
N PRO A 265 -17.69 0.24 -1.96
CA PRO A 265 -18.81 -0.34 -2.69
C PRO A 265 -18.62 -0.15 -4.20
N ARG A 266 -18.56 -1.26 -4.95
CA ARG A 266 -18.32 -1.27 -6.40
C ARG A 266 -17.03 -0.58 -6.87
N PHE A 267 -16.09 -0.31 -5.95
CA PHE A 267 -14.83 0.36 -6.26
C PHE A 267 -13.65 -0.56 -5.94
N TYR A 268 -12.78 -0.78 -6.91
CA TYR A 268 -11.73 -1.78 -6.86
C TYR A 268 -10.39 -1.15 -7.18
N GLN A 269 -9.38 -1.48 -6.38
CA GLN A 269 -8.00 -1.27 -6.78
C GLN A 269 -7.59 -2.36 -7.74
N THR A 270 -7.16 -1.98 -8.94
CA THR A 270 -6.70 -2.84 -10.01
C THR A 270 -5.22 -2.57 -10.30
N VAL A 271 -4.61 -3.47 -11.07
CA VAL A 271 -3.30 -3.28 -11.67
C VAL A 271 -3.34 -3.77 -13.11
N VAL A 272 -2.72 -3.02 -14.00
CA VAL A 272 -2.42 -3.40 -15.37
C VAL A 272 -0.89 -3.50 -15.49
N ASP A 273 -0.39 -4.68 -15.81
CA ASP A 273 1.03 -4.92 -16.05
C ASP A 273 1.30 -4.66 -17.53
N ILE A 274 2.18 -3.71 -17.83
CA ILE A 274 2.36 -3.15 -19.17
C ILE A 274 3.82 -3.29 -19.57
N LYS A 275 4.08 -3.63 -20.82
CA LYS A 275 5.41 -3.52 -21.44
C LYS A 275 5.43 -2.35 -22.40
N ILE A 276 6.35 -1.41 -22.20
CA ILE A 276 6.54 -0.27 -23.10
C ILE A 276 7.26 -0.73 -24.37
N GLU A 277 6.72 -0.36 -25.54
CA GLU A 277 7.36 -0.63 -26.82
C GLU A 277 8.36 0.49 -27.15
N GLN A 278 9.40 0.19 -27.94
CA GLN A 278 10.43 1.18 -28.29
C GLN A 278 9.77 2.46 -28.85
N GLN A 279 10.13 3.60 -28.28
CA GLN A 279 10.04 4.86 -29.01
C GLN A 279 11.22 4.87 -29.98
N GLY A 280 10.93 4.74 -31.27
CA GLY A 280 11.93 4.95 -32.32
C GLY A 280 12.36 6.40 -32.41
#